data_AF-A0A434QRL2-F1
#
_entry.id   AF-A0A434QRL2-F1
#
_cell.length_a   1.000
_cell.length_b   1.000
_cell.length_c   1.000
_cell.angle_alpha   90.00
_cell.angle_beta   90.00
_cell.angle_gamma   90.00
#
_symmetry.space_group_name_H-M   'P 1'
#
loop_
_entity.id
_entity.type
_entity.pdbx_description
1 polymer ?
#
loop_
_entity_poly.entity_id
_entity_poly.type
_entity_poly.pdbx_seq_one_letter_code
_entity_poly.pdbx_strand_id
1 'polypeptide(L)'
;LEGVGVEHPPRPEPAPARDPLIYDPDWDEQARFEEWRATLDRTAGLPPVLAAAVLWDAWEEVSPLQHQSWLGALLVEAMLRQRRKTTAHLLALNTGLRVVARERRRHRDRTKRLLAVLDAVSEAAALGLKEHDRLAMAREQMLRRLKGRRG
;
A
#
# COMPACT_ATOMS: atom_id res chain seq x y z
N LEU A 1 9.62 -39.41 7.96
CA LEU A 1 9.58 -38.67 6.69
C LEU A 1 10.60 -37.55 6.83
N GLU A 2 11.77 -37.77 6.25
CA GLU A 2 12.95 -36.91 6.35
C GLU A 2 12.69 -35.51 5.80
N GLY A 3 13.30 -34.52 6.45
CA GLY A 3 13.20 -33.12 6.12
C GLY A 3 13.71 -32.83 4.71
N VAL A 4 12.84 -32.23 3.89
CA VAL A 4 13.25 -31.52 2.68
C VAL A 4 14.00 -30.27 3.16
N GLY A 5 15.33 -30.30 3.07
CA GLY A 5 16.15 -29.12 3.27
C GLY A 5 15.75 -28.07 2.25
N VAL A 6 15.10 -27.00 2.70
CA VAL A 6 14.82 -25.83 1.87
C VAL A 6 16.16 -25.13 1.66
N GLU A 7 16.72 -25.31 0.46
CA GLU A 7 17.93 -24.60 0.04
C GLU A 7 17.62 -23.10 0.02
N HIS A 8 18.13 -22.38 1.02
CA HIS A 8 18.04 -20.92 1.02
C HIS A 8 18.96 -20.40 -0.09
N PRO A 9 18.44 -19.59 -1.04
CA PRO A 9 19.29 -18.99 -2.06
C PRO A 9 20.41 -18.19 -1.38
N PRO A 10 21.62 -18.15 -1.98
CA PRO A 10 22.74 -17.41 -1.42
C PRO A 10 22.31 -15.98 -1.12
N ARG A 11 22.75 -15.47 0.04
CA ARG A 11 22.50 -14.09 0.46
C ARG A 11 22.93 -13.18 -0.71
N PRO A 12 22.04 -12.31 -1.23
CA PRO A 12 22.38 -11.47 -2.36
C PRO A 12 23.64 -10.67 -2.03
N GLU A 13 24.57 -10.61 -2.99
CA GLU A 13 25.78 -9.79 -2.87
C GLU A 13 25.40 -8.36 -2.47
N PRO A 14 26.20 -7.68 -1.63
CA PRO A 14 25.93 -6.30 -1.28
C PRO A 14 25.77 -5.49 -2.56
N ALA A 15 24.63 -4.82 -2.70
CA ALA A 15 24.35 -3.98 -3.84
C ALA A 15 25.51 -2.98 -4.01
N PRO A 16 25.93 -2.69 -5.26
CA PRO A 16 27.01 -1.74 -5.51
C PRO A 16 26.72 -0.42 -4.79
N ALA A 17 27.78 0.20 -4.25
CA ALA A 17 27.69 1.49 -3.57
C ALA A 17 26.91 2.47 -4.46
N ARG A 18 25.82 3.01 -3.92
CA ARG A 18 24.91 3.87 -4.67
C ARG A 18 25.59 5.22 -4.93
N ASP A 19 25.29 5.83 -6.09
CA ASP A 19 25.87 7.11 -6.49
C ASP A 19 25.56 8.20 -5.45
N PRO A 20 26.56 8.83 -4.80
CA PRO A 20 26.36 9.90 -3.81
C PRO A 20 25.72 11.17 -4.38
N LEU A 21 25.70 11.35 -5.71
CA LEU A 21 24.96 12.45 -6.35
C LEU A 21 23.45 12.18 -6.39
N ILE A 22 23.06 10.92 -6.25
CA ILE A 22 21.66 10.47 -6.28
C ILE A 22 21.18 10.14 -4.86
N TYR A 23 22.04 9.56 -4.01
CA TYR A 23 21.69 9.13 -2.66
C TYR A 23 22.40 9.98 -1.61
N ASP A 24 21.66 10.31 -0.55
CA ASP A 24 22.24 10.98 0.62
C ASP A 24 22.94 9.90 1.46
N PRO A 25 24.28 9.96 1.63
CA PRO A 25 25.02 8.98 2.40
C PRO A 25 24.59 8.88 3.86
N ASP A 26 24.00 9.94 4.42
CA ASP A 26 23.51 9.99 5.80
C ASP A 26 22.08 9.42 5.93
N TRP A 27 21.46 9.03 4.82
CA TRP A 27 20.11 8.46 4.80
C TRP A 27 20.13 6.95 5.08
N ASP A 28 20.09 6.59 6.37
CA ASP A 28 20.00 5.20 6.81
C ASP A 28 18.61 4.60 6.52
N GLU A 29 18.42 4.09 5.30
CA GLU A 29 17.19 3.42 4.88
C GLU A 29 16.86 2.20 5.76
N GLN A 30 17.88 1.48 6.24
CA GLN A 30 17.67 0.27 7.02
C GLN A 30 17.08 0.61 8.39
N ALA A 31 17.69 1.55 9.13
CA ALA A 31 17.19 1.97 10.42
C ALA A 31 15.78 2.60 10.33
N ARG A 32 15.55 3.45 9.32
CA ARG A 32 14.23 4.05 9.09
C ARG A 32 13.17 3.01 8.71
N PHE A 33 13.53 2.01 7.90
CA PHE A 33 12.60 0.93 7.56
C PHE A 33 12.30 0.03 8.75
N GLU A 34 13.29 -0.22 9.62
CA GLU A 34 13.09 -0.93 10.89
C GLU A 34 12.17 -0.15 11.84
N GLU A 35 12.32 1.17 11.94
CA GLU A 35 11.41 2.03 12.70
C GLU A 35 9.96 1.94 12.18
N TRP A 36 9.78 2.02 10.87
CA TRP A 36 8.47 1.85 10.25
C TRP A 36 7.90 0.45 10.50
N ARG A 37 8.71 -0.60 10.40
CA ARG A 37 8.30 -1.99 10.69
C ARG A 37 7.93 -2.17 12.16
N ALA A 38 8.62 -1.53 13.10
CA ALA A 38 8.21 -1.54 14.50
C ALA A 38 6.82 -0.90 14.70
N THR A 39 6.43 0.06 13.85
CA THR A 39 5.05 0.58 13.84
C THR A 39 4.05 -0.47 13.36
N LEU A 40 4.39 -1.26 12.35
CA LEU A 40 3.54 -2.37 11.89
C LEU A 40 3.21 -3.32 13.04
N ASP A 41 4.23 -3.75 13.79
CA ASP A 41 4.06 -4.66 14.92
C ASP A 41 3.15 -4.07 16.01
N ARG A 42 3.34 -2.79 16.36
CA ARG A 42 2.49 -2.07 17.32
C ARG A 42 1.02 -1.96 16.89
N THR A 43 0.73 -2.03 15.59
CA THR A 43 -0.64 -1.94 15.06
C THR A 43 -1.36 -3.27 14.91
N ALA A 44 -0.72 -4.40 15.27
CA ALA A 44 -1.28 -5.74 15.08
C ALA A 44 -2.66 -5.92 15.75
N GLY A 45 -2.86 -5.33 16.93
CA GLY A 45 -4.13 -5.39 17.68
C GLY A 45 -5.20 -4.41 17.21
N LEU A 46 -4.88 -3.44 16.35
CA LEU A 46 -5.84 -2.44 15.88
C LEU A 46 -6.71 -3.00 14.76
N PRO A 47 -7.94 -2.49 14.54
CA PRO A 47 -8.71 -2.80 13.33
C PRO A 47 -7.89 -2.55 12.05
N PRO A 48 -7.96 -3.41 11.01
CA PRO A 48 -7.06 -3.30 9.84
C PRO A 48 -7.04 -1.94 9.15
N VAL A 49 -8.18 -1.26 9.05
CA VAL A 49 -8.29 0.06 8.43
C VAL A 49 -7.62 1.14 9.29
N LEU A 50 -7.74 1.04 10.62
CA LEU A 50 -7.04 1.96 11.53
C LEU A 50 -5.52 1.71 11.51
N ALA A 51 -5.10 0.44 11.49
CA ALA A 51 -3.70 0.07 11.30
C ALA A 51 -3.14 0.65 9.98
N ALA A 52 -3.90 0.56 8.88
CA ALA A 52 -3.51 1.16 7.60
C ALA A 52 -3.31 2.68 7.69
N ALA A 53 -4.21 3.39 8.37
CA ALA A 53 -4.08 4.83 8.59
C ALA A 53 -2.81 5.18 9.38
N VAL A 54 -2.52 4.43 10.45
CA VAL A 54 -1.32 4.63 11.28
C VAL A 54 -0.05 4.31 10.49
N LEU A 55 -0.04 3.24 9.69
CA LEU A 55 1.13 2.85 8.90
C LEU A 55 1.43 3.81 7.76
N TRP A 56 0.39 4.34 7.12
CA TRP A 56 0.54 5.37 6.10
C TRP A 56 1.07 6.68 6.71
N ASP A 57 0.49 7.12 7.83
CA ASP A 57 0.99 8.30 8.57
C ASP A 57 2.46 8.12 8.97
N ALA A 58 2.83 6.95 9.52
CA ALA A 58 4.21 6.65 9.88
C ALA A 58 5.15 6.60 8.66
N TRP A 59 4.71 6.08 7.52
CA TRP A 59 5.52 6.06 6.29
C TRP A 59 5.85 7.49 5.84
N GLU A 60 4.85 8.38 5.86
CA GLU A 60 5.02 9.77 5.41
C GLU A 60 5.91 10.59 6.35
N GLU A 61 5.96 10.24 7.64
CA GLU A 61 6.81 10.90 8.65
C GLU A 61 8.24 10.33 8.67
N VAL A 62 8.38 9.01 8.71
CA VAL A 62 9.69 8.33 8.76
C VAL A 62 10.41 8.41 7.43
N SER A 63 9.67 8.42 6.31
CA SER A 63 10.18 8.32 4.94
C SER A 63 11.26 7.23 4.81
N PRO A 64 10.92 5.94 4.92
CA PRO A 64 11.93 4.88 5.03
C PRO A 64 12.90 4.78 3.85
N LEU A 65 12.42 5.07 2.64
CA LEU A 65 13.17 4.95 1.40
C LEU A 65 13.32 6.32 0.76
N GLN A 66 14.54 6.65 0.33
CA GLN A 66 14.84 8.00 -0.16
C GLN A 66 14.12 8.33 -1.48
N HIS A 67 14.05 7.35 -2.39
CA HIS A 67 13.53 7.54 -3.76
C HIS A 67 12.35 6.64 -4.11
N GLN A 68 11.83 5.87 -3.14
CA GLN A 68 10.79 4.87 -3.38
C GLN A 68 9.57 5.08 -2.48
N SER A 69 9.16 6.34 -2.31
CA SER A 69 7.99 6.70 -1.48
C SER A 69 6.70 6.00 -1.91
N TRP A 70 6.57 5.63 -3.19
CA TRP A 70 5.43 4.89 -3.74
C TRP A 70 5.24 3.51 -3.11
N LEU A 71 6.30 2.89 -2.57
CA LEU A 71 6.23 1.55 -1.99
C LEU A 71 5.37 1.51 -0.72
N GLY A 72 5.28 2.62 0.02
CA GLY A 72 4.50 2.71 1.25
C GLY A 72 3.03 2.38 1.04
N ALA A 73 2.44 2.84 -0.06
CA ALA A 73 1.04 2.56 -0.38
C ALA A 73 0.86 1.06 -0.59
N LEU A 74 1.71 0.44 -1.40
CA LEU A 74 1.64 -1.00 -1.69
C LEU A 74 1.81 -1.86 -0.43
N LEU A 75 2.69 -1.48 0.48
CA LEU A 75 2.90 -2.20 1.74
C LEU A 75 1.66 -2.09 2.66
N VAL A 76 1.06 -0.91 2.76
CA VAL A 76 -0.19 -0.71 3.51
C VAL A 76 -1.35 -1.50 2.90
N GLU A 77 -1.46 -1.51 1.57
CA GLU A 77 -2.47 -2.26 0.83
C GLU A 77 -2.25 -3.78 0.97
N ALA A 78 -1.00 -4.23 0.95
CA ALA A 78 -0.64 -5.62 1.18
C ALA A 78 -0.98 -6.07 2.60
N MET A 79 -0.75 -5.21 3.60
CA MET A 79 -1.17 -5.46 4.99
C MET A 79 -2.69 -5.59 5.09
N LEU A 80 -3.46 -4.70 4.46
CA LEU A 80 -4.93 -4.81 4.41
C LEU A 80 -5.38 -6.13 3.81
N ARG A 81 -4.74 -6.58 2.72
CA ARG A 81 -5.04 -7.86 2.08
C ARG A 81 -4.64 -9.05 2.95
N GLN A 82 -3.48 -9.00 3.58
CA GLN A 82 -3.00 -10.02 4.52
C GLN A 82 -3.98 -10.20 5.69
N ARG A 83 -4.52 -9.09 6.19
CA ARG A 83 -5.56 -9.07 7.23
C ARG A 83 -6.98 -9.25 6.71
N ARG A 84 -7.13 -9.73 5.46
CA ARG A 84 -8.41 -10.09 4.81
C ARG A 84 -9.41 -8.95 4.66
N LYS A 85 -8.98 -7.69 4.78
CA LYS A 85 -9.88 -6.54 4.53
C LYS A 85 -10.21 -6.41 3.04
N THR A 86 -9.27 -6.74 2.19
CA THR A 86 -9.48 -7.11 0.79
C THR A 86 -8.98 -8.54 0.57
N THR A 87 -9.61 -9.29 -0.33
CA THR A 87 -9.26 -10.71 -0.53
C THR A 87 -8.71 -10.98 -1.94
N ALA A 88 -9.31 -10.33 -2.95
CA ALA A 88 -8.98 -10.54 -4.36
C ALA A 88 -7.97 -9.53 -4.93
N HIS A 89 -7.76 -8.39 -4.29
CA HIS A 89 -6.96 -7.28 -4.82
C HIS A 89 -6.28 -6.47 -3.72
N LEU A 90 -5.29 -5.66 -4.10
CA LEU A 90 -4.78 -4.57 -3.28
C LEU A 90 -5.77 -3.41 -3.37
N LEU A 91 -6.16 -2.85 -2.22
CA LEU A 91 -7.03 -1.68 -2.19
C LEU A 91 -6.35 -0.55 -2.96
N ALA A 92 -6.98 0.11 -3.92
CA ALA A 92 -6.33 1.20 -4.65
C ALA A 92 -6.22 2.49 -3.80
N LEU A 93 -5.45 2.50 -2.70
CA LEU A 93 -5.44 3.56 -1.69
C LEU A 93 -5.10 4.93 -2.28
N ASN A 94 -4.16 4.95 -3.24
CA ASN A 94 -3.75 6.17 -3.92
C ASN A 94 -4.91 6.88 -4.66
N THR A 95 -5.95 6.17 -5.12
CA THR A 95 -7.10 6.83 -5.77
C THR A 95 -7.89 7.66 -4.76
N GLY A 96 -8.10 7.14 -3.56
CA GLY A 96 -8.75 7.88 -2.47
C GLY A 96 -7.86 9.00 -1.90
N LEU A 97 -6.55 8.77 -1.75
CA LEU A 97 -5.62 9.82 -1.31
C LEU A 97 -5.58 11.02 -2.26
N ARG A 98 -5.83 10.81 -3.57
CA ARG A 98 -5.95 11.87 -4.56
C ARG A 98 -7.23 12.71 -4.41
N VAL A 99 -8.29 12.14 -3.86
CA VAL A 99 -9.56 12.86 -3.58
C VAL A 99 -9.42 13.73 -2.33
N VAL A 100 -8.72 13.23 -1.31
CA VAL A 100 -8.55 13.96 -0.04
C VAL A 100 -7.54 15.10 -0.17
N ALA A 101 -7.98 16.31 0.21
CA ALA A 101 -7.19 17.53 0.17
C ALA A 101 -5.80 17.37 0.81
N ARG A 102 -4.77 17.89 0.13
CA ARG A 102 -3.36 17.74 0.54
C ARG A 102 -3.11 18.35 1.92
N GLU A 103 -3.76 19.46 2.22
CA GLU A 103 -3.65 20.20 3.49
C GLU A 103 -4.10 19.36 4.68
N ARG A 104 -5.13 18.52 4.48
CA ARG A 104 -5.61 17.57 5.49
C ARG A 104 -4.62 16.43 5.69
N ARG A 105 -4.08 15.89 4.59
CA ARG A 105 -3.10 14.78 4.61
C ARG A 105 -1.75 15.18 5.21
N ARG A 106 -1.34 16.44 5.08
CA ARG A 106 -0.07 16.98 5.61
C ARG A 106 -0.27 17.92 6.80
N HIS A 107 -1.39 17.79 7.51
CA HIS A 107 -1.69 18.63 8.66
C HIS A 107 -0.71 18.36 9.83
N ARG A 108 -0.32 19.40 10.58
CA ARG A 108 0.60 19.25 11.74
C ARG A 108 0.07 18.34 12.86
N ASP A 109 -1.23 18.40 13.09
CA ASP A 109 -1.96 17.52 14.02
C ASP A 109 -2.14 16.13 13.41
N ARG A 110 -1.59 15.13 14.10
CA ARG A 110 -1.63 13.72 13.71
C ARG A 110 -3.05 13.18 13.61
N THR A 111 -3.96 13.53 14.51
CA THR A 111 -5.35 13.05 14.48
C THR A 111 -6.04 13.48 13.19
N LYS A 112 -5.79 14.72 12.74
CA LYS A 112 -6.33 15.21 11.46
C LYS A 112 -5.75 14.46 10.25
N ARG A 113 -4.46 14.11 10.29
CA ARG A 113 -3.86 13.27 9.23
C ARG A 113 -4.45 11.87 9.21
N LEU A 114 -4.59 11.22 10.37
CA LEU A 114 -5.20 9.89 10.46
C LEU A 114 -6.65 9.89 9.93
N LEU A 115 -7.45 10.89 10.30
CA LEU A 115 -8.79 11.09 9.74
C LEU A 115 -8.77 11.26 8.21
N ALA A 116 -7.80 12.02 7.68
CA ALA A 116 -7.66 12.19 6.24
C ALA A 116 -7.33 10.87 5.52
N VAL A 117 -6.56 9.96 6.14
CA VAL A 117 -6.28 8.64 5.57
C VAL A 117 -7.50 7.71 5.65
N LEU A 118 -8.25 7.76 6.75
CA LEU A 118 -9.51 7.01 6.89
C LEU A 118 -10.55 7.44 5.84
N ASP A 119 -10.66 8.75 5.59
CA ASP A 119 -11.47 9.28 4.50
C ASP A 119 -10.96 8.77 3.14
N ALA A 120 -9.64 8.77 2.92
CA ALA A 120 -9.05 8.26 1.68
C ALA A 120 -9.34 6.76 1.47
N VAL A 121 -9.31 5.93 2.52
CA VAL A 121 -9.70 4.51 2.41
C VAL A 121 -11.18 4.38 2.00
N SER A 122 -12.06 5.21 2.57
CA SER A 122 -13.48 5.24 2.23
C SER A 122 -13.71 5.67 0.77
N GLU A 123 -13.03 6.72 0.32
CA GLU A 123 -13.08 7.20 -1.06
C GLU A 123 -12.54 6.16 -2.05
N ALA A 124 -11.42 5.51 -1.73
CA ALA A 124 -10.86 4.45 -2.56
C ALA A 124 -11.84 3.28 -2.73
N ALA A 125 -12.54 2.90 -1.64
CA ALA A 125 -13.56 1.85 -1.70
C ALA A 125 -14.78 2.27 -2.53
N ALA A 126 -15.27 3.50 -2.36
CA ALA A 126 -16.40 4.03 -3.12
C ALA A 126 -16.09 4.13 -4.63
N LEU A 127 -14.91 4.64 -4.98
CA LEU A 127 -14.43 4.71 -6.36
C LEU A 127 -14.25 3.31 -6.96
N GLY A 128 -13.69 2.38 -6.18
CA GLY A 128 -13.52 0.98 -6.59
C GLY A 128 -14.85 0.29 -6.89
N LEU A 129 -15.87 0.52 -6.07
CA LEU A 129 -17.21 -0.03 -6.31
C LEU A 129 -17.85 0.55 -7.56
N LYS A 130 -17.74 1.86 -7.77
CA LYS A 130 -18.24 2.54 -8.97
C LYS A 130 -17.57 2.02 -10.24
N GLU A 131 -16.25 1.83 -10.21
CA GLU A 131 -15.52 1.29 -11.36
C GLU A 131 -15.87 -0.19 -11.59
N HIS A 132 -16.02 -0.98 -10.52
CA HIS A 132 -16.48 -2.36 -10.61
C HIS A 132 -17.84 -2.45 -11.33
N ASP A 133 -18.81 -1.64 -10.94
CA ASP A 133 -20.15 -1.65 -11.55
C ASP A 133 -20.09 -1.23 -13.02
N ARG A 134 -19.28 -0.21 -13.34
CA ARG A 134 -19.01 0.20 -14.73
C ARG A 134 -18.45 -0.95 -15.56
N LEU A 135 -17.45 -1.67 -15.04
CA LEU A 135 -16.82 -2.80 -15.72
C LEU A 135 -17.77 -3.99 -15.84
N ALA A 136 -18.59 -4.27 -14.83
CA ALA A 136 -19.61 -5.31 -14.86
C ALA A 136 -20.64 -5.06 -15.96
N MET A 137 -21.14 -3.82 -16.08
CA MET A 137 -22.05 -3.43 -17.17
C MET A 137 -21.39 -3.52 -18.55
N ALA A 138 -20.15 -3.06 -18.69
CA ALA A 138 -19.41 -3.15 -19.95
C ALA A 138 -19.21 -4.61 -20.38
N ARG A 139 -18.87 -5.50 -19.43
CA ARG A 139 -18.75 -6.95 -19.66
C ARG A 139 -20.08 -7.54 -20.13
N GLU A 140 -21.19 -7.19 -19.49
CA GLU A 140 -22.51 -7.69 -19.89
C GLU A 140 -22.89 -7.25 -21.32
N GLN A 141 -22.68 -5.98 -21.66
CA GLN A 141 -22.93 -5.47 -23.02
C GLN A 141 -22.06 -6.18 -24.07
N MET A 142 -20.79 -6.42 -23.76
CA MET A 142 -19.88 -7.17 -24.62
C MET A 142 -20.39 -8.60 -24.84
N LEU A 143 -20.75 -9.32 -23.77
CA LEU A 143 -21.28 -10.68 -23.86
C LEU A 143 -22.57 -10.77 -24.68
N ARG A 144 -23.47 -9.78 -24.54
CA ARG A 144 -24.68 -9.69 -25.36
C ARG A 144 -24.36 -9.52 -26.85
N ARG A 145 -23.39 -8.68 -27.20
CA ARG A 145 -22.95 -8.46 -28.60
C ARG A 145 -22.23 -9.67 -29.22
N LEU A 146 -21.59 -10.49 -28.40
CA LEU A 146 -20.88 -11.70 -28.85
C LEU A 146 -21.79 -12.94 -28.92
N LYS A 147 -23.00 -12.89 -28.37
CA LYS A 147 -23.95 -14.01 -28.43
C LYS A 147 -24.25 -14.39 -29.89
N GLY A 148 -23.98 -15.63 -30.25
CA GLY A 148 -24.20 -16.16 -31.60
C GLY A 148 -23.08 -15.86 -32.61
N ARG A 149 -22.06 -15.07 -32.23
CA ARG A 149 -20.83 -14.90 -33.02
C ARG A 149 -19.83 -15.98 -32.60
N ARG A 150 -19.71 -17.03 -33.42
CA ARG A 150 -18.62 -18.00 -33.30
C ARG A 150 -17.35 -17.32 -33.80
N GLY A 151 -16.30 -17.33 -32.98
CA GLY A 151 -14.92 -17.22 -33.47
C GLY A 151 -14.54 -18.49 -34.21
#